data_AF-A0AAE1QNP1-F1
#
_entry.id   AF-A0AAE1QNP1-F1
#
_cell.length_a   1.000
_cell.length_b   1.000
_cell.length_c   1.000
_cell.angle_alpha   90.00
_cell.angle_beta   90.00
_cell.angle_gamma   90.00
#
_symmetry.space_group_name_H-M   'P 1'
#
loop_
_entity.id
_entity.type
_entity.pdbx_description
1 polymer ?
#
loop_
_entity_poly.entity_id
_entity_poly.type
_entity_poly.pdbx_seq_one_letter_code
_entity_poly.pdbx_strand_id
1 'polypeptide(L)'
;MYTEVIKEYEKVEEAKRLLKEEKLKEDILLKNNEKDKKEDETEENINKNLDEDDNDDEEEDKYADHLDMPGTKVDSKQRITVRNLRIREDTAKYLRNLDIDSAYYDPKTRAMRENPYASTNKKPEELDFAGDNFIRYSGNTKQVNETQIFAWQASEKGVDVHLQAEPTKTELLSKQFKVKKEEIKSTIHKAILDKYCTINEEDDD
;
A
#
# COMPACT_ATOMS: atom_id res chain seq x y z
N MET A 1 13.97 -44.59 -4.41
CA MET A 1 12.66 -43.99 -4.16
C MET A 1 12.62 -42.49 -4.48
N TYR A 2 13.21 -41.57 -3.71
CA TYR A 2 13.16 -40.12 -4.05
C TYR A 2 13.88 -39.79 -5.38
N THR A 3 15.01 -40.46 -5.65
CA THR A 3 15.78 -40.31 -6.89
C THR A 3 15.07 -40.84 -8.14
N GLU A 4 14.18 -41.82 -7.98
CA GLU A 4 13.36 -42.35 -9.09
C GLU A 4 12.24 -41.39 -9.44
N VAL A 5 11.60 -40.79 -8.42
CA VAL A 5 10.59 -39.75 -8.61
C VAL A 5 11.20 -38.53 -9.32
N ILE A 6 12.41 -38.09 -8.95
CA ILE A 6 13.09 -37.00 -9.66
C ILE A 6 13.25 -37.33 -11.16
N LYS A 7 13.73 -38.53 -11.49
CA LYS A 7 13.90 -38.98 -12.89
C LYS A 7 12.59 -39.05 -13.66
N GLU A 8 11.48 -39.38 -12.99
CA GLU A 8 10.15 -39.35 -13.60
C GLU A 8 9.70 -37.92 -13.91
N TYR A 9 9.91 -36.97 -12.97
CA TYR A 9 9.61 -35.56 -13.21
C TYR A 9 10.48 -34.94 -14.31
N GLU A 10 11.77 -35.29 -14.38
CA GLU A 10 12.67 -34.87 -15.47
C GLU A 10 12.11 -35.26 -16.85
N LYS A 11 11.70 -36.53 -17.01
CA LYS A 11 11.07 -37.02 -18.26
C LYS A 11 9.77 -36.29 -18.60
N VAL A 12 8.96 -35.96 -17.58
CA VAL A 12 7.71 -35.22 -17.77
C VAL A 12 7.98 -33.78 -18.21
N GLU A 13 9.02 -33.12 -17.69
CA GLU A 13 9.42 -31.78 -18.12
C GLU A 13 9.95 -31.77 -19.56
N GLU A 14 10.76 -32.76 -19.94
CA GLU A 14 11.23 -32.94 -21.32
C GLU A 14 10.06 -33.12 -22.30
N ALA A 15 9.09 -33.98 -21.95
CA ALA A 15 7.89 -34.18 -22.77
C ALA A 15 7.04 -32.89 -22.90
N LYS A 16 6.88 -32.12 -21.82
CA LYS A 16 6.19 -30.81 -21.86
C LYS A 16 6.91 -29.80 -22.75
N ARG A 17 8.25 -29.79 -22.72
CA ARG A 17 9.05 -28.90 -23.56
C ARG A 17 8.88 -29.23 -25.03
N LEU A 18 8.94 -30.51 -25.40
CA LEU A 18 8.71 -30.97 -26.77
C LEU A 18 7.31 -30.59 -27.27
N LEU A 19 6.27 -30.85 -26.49
CA LEU A 19 4.89 -30.45 -26.85
C LEU A 19 4.74 -28.93 -27.02
N LYS A 20 5.46 -28.13 -26.23
CA LYS A 20 5.46 -26.66 -26.38
C LYS A 20 6.18 -26.22 -27.65
N GLU A 21 7.28 -26.88 -28.01
CA GLU A 21 8.01 -26.64 -29.26
C GLU A 21 7.19 -27.02 -30.49
N GLU A 22 6.46 -28.14 -30.44
CA GLU A 22 5.54 -28.57 -31.51
C GLU A 22 4.41 -27.56 -31.70
N LYS A 23 3.72 -27.16 -30.62
CA LYS A 23 2.67 -26.13 -30.69
C LYS A 23 3.17 -24.79 -31.25
N LEU A 24 4.37 -24.36 -30.85
CA LEU A 24 4.96 -23.14 -31.39
C LEU A 24 5.22 -23.25 -32.90
N LYS A 25 5.67 -24.41 -33.39
CA LYS A 25 5.87 -24.65 -34.82
C LYS A 25 4.55 -24.64 -35.58
N GLU A 26 3.51 -25.25 -35.03
CA GLU A 26 2.15 -25.22 -35.62
C GLU A 26 1.61 -23.78 -35.68
N ASP A 27 1.73 -23.00 -34.59
CA ASP A 27 1.32 -21.59 -34.56
C ASP A 27 2.05 -20.72 -35.60
N ILE A 28 3.35 -20.97 -35.81
CA ILE A 28 4.14 -20.26 -36.83
C ILE A 28 3.67 -20.65 -38.24
N LEU A 29 3.35 -21.93 -38.47
CA LEU A 29 2.87 -22.42 -39.76
C LEU A 29 1.49 -21.84 -40.11
N LEU A 30 0.58 -21.78 -39.14
CA LEU A 30 -0.73 -21.15 -39.29
C LEU A 30 -0.61 -19.66 -39.61
N LYS A 31 0.27 -18.92 -38.92
CA LYS A 31 0.53 -17.49 -39.19
C LYS A 31 1.15 -17.22 -40.56
N ASN A 32 1.97 -18.13 -41.07
CA ASN A 32 2.53 -17.98 -42.42
C ASN A 32 1.45 -18.22 -43.48
N ASN A 33 0.61 -19.25 -43.31
CA ASN A 33 -0.51 -19.51 -44.22
C ASN A 33 -1.58 -18.39 -44.21
N GLU A 34 -1.79 -17.69 -43.09
CA GLU A 34 -2.68 -16.52 -43.00
C GLU A 34 -2.09 -15.27 -43.65
N LYS A 35 -0.76 -15.12 -43.70
CA LYS A 35 -0.09 -14.05 -44.43
C LYS A 35 -0.15 -14.28 -45.94
N ASP A 36 0.06 -15.51 -46.37
CA ASP A 36 -0.04 -15.89 -47.78
C ASP A 36 -1.47 -15.65 -48.32
N LYS A 37 -2.51 -15.89 -47.50
CA LYS A 37 -3.91 -15.56 -47.85
C LYS A 37 -4.22 -14.06 -47.94
N LYS A 38 -3.48 -13.20 -47.23
CA LYS A 38 -3.68 -11.74 -47.26
C LYS A 38 -2.93 -11.05 -48.41
N GLU A 39 -1.90 -11.68 -48.95
CA GLU A 39 -1.17 -11.17 -50.12
C GLU A 39 -1.94 -11.45 -51.43
N ASP A 40 -2.73 -12.53 -51.50
CA ASP A 40 -3.56 -12.88 -52.68
C ASP A 40 -4.85 -12.02 -52.84
N GLU A 41 -5.31 -11.30 -51.80
CA GLU A 41 -6.53 -10.46 -51.86
C GLU A 41 -6.25 -8.99 -52.24
N THR A 42 -4.99 -8.58 -52.42
CA THR A 42 -4.63 -7.17 -52.71
C THR A 42 -4.46 -6.79 -54.19
N GLU A 43 -4.55 -7.72 -55.15
CA GLU A 43 -4.29 -7.39 -56.58
C GLU A 43 -5.50 -7.42 -57.53
N GLU A 44 -6.69 -7.86 -57.12
CA GLU A 44 -7.90 -7.74 -57.96
C GLU A 44 -9.10 -7.20 -57.18
N ASN A 45 -9.31 -5.88 -57.22
CA ASN A 45 -10.61 -5.21 -57.46
C ASN A 45 -10.61 -3.77 -56.93
N ILE A 46 -10.19 -2.82 -57.79
CA ILE A 46 -10.54 -1.41 -57.66
C ILE A 46 -11.91 -1.22 -58.35
N ASN A 47 -12.91 -0.79 -57.58
CA ASN A 47 -14.29 -0.41 -57.93
C ASN A 47 -15.39 -1.49 -57.83
N LYS A 48 -16.12 -1.46 -56.71
CA LYS A 48 -17.52 -0.99 -56.64
C LYS A 48 -18.00 -0.98 -55.18
N ASN A 49 -18.50 0.17 -54.73
CA ASN A 49 -19.38 0.25 -53.56
C ASN A 49 -20.64 -0.59 -53.81
N LEU A 50 -21.09 -1.36 -52.81
CA LEU A 50 -22.48 -1.45 -52.32
C LEU A 50 -22.56 -2.51 -51.20
N ASP A 51 -23.36 -2.17 -50.20
CA ASP A 51 -23.67 -2.88 -48.96
C ASP A 51 -24.08 -4.36 -49.12
N GLU A 52 -23.69 -5.22 -48.18
CA GLU A 52 -24.58 -6.14 -47.45
C GLU A 52 -23.83 -6.94 -46.35
N ASP A 53 -24.55 -7.11 -45.24
CA ASP A 53 -24.25 -7.87 -44.01
C ASP A 53 -23.71 -9.29 -44.22
N ASP A 54 -22.74 -9.68 -43.38
CA ASP A 54 -22.68 -10.93 -42.59
C ASP A 54 -21.22 -11.28 -42.29
N ASN A 55 -20.63 -10.71 -41.24
CA ASN A 55 -19.42 -11.24 -40.57
C ASN A 55 -19.24 -10.63 -39.15
N ASP A 56 -20.32 -10.54 -38.38
CA ASP A 56 -20.25 -10.12 -36.96
C ASP A 56 -19.86 -11.28 -36.02
N ASP A 57 -19.78 -12.53 -36.51
CA ASP A 57 -19.45 -13.70 -35.69
C ASP A 57 -17.93 -13.92 -35.47
N GLU A 58 -17.05 -13.27 -36.24
CA GLU A 58 -15.59 -13.44 -36.10
C GLU A 58 -14.90 -12.35 -35.24
N GLU A 59 -15.59 -11.25 -34.92
CA GLU A 59 -15.05 -10.23 -34.01
C GLU A 59 -15.37 -10.48 -32.53
N GLU A 60 -16.28 -11.40 -32.20
CA GLU A 60 -16.61 -11.74 -30.81
C GLU A 60 -15.49 -12.57 -30.13
N ASP A 61 -14.74 -13.37 -30.89
CA ASP A 61 -13.56 -14.11 -30.42
C ASP A 61 -12.31 -13.22 -30.21
N LYS A 62 -12.38 -11.96 -30.65
CA LYS A 62 -11.32 -10.96 -30.46
C LYS A 62 -11.39 -10.30 -29.07
N TYR A 63 -12.50 -10.48 -28.35
CA TYR A 63 -12.59 -10.05 -26.96
C TYR A 63 -11.73 -10.97 -26.10
N ALA A 64 -10.81 -10.37 -25.35
CA ALA A 64 -9.91 -11.04 -24.42
C ALA A 64 -10.61 -11.74 -23.24
N ASP A 65 -11.93 -11.97 -23.31
CA ASP A 65 -12.75 -12.58 -22.27
C ASP A 65 -12.51 -14.11 -22.17
N HIS A 66 -11.95 -14.73 -23.22
CA HIS A 66 -11.49 -16.13 -23.19
C HIS A 66 -10.02 -16.30 -22.78
N LEU A 67 -9.24 -15.21 -22.63
CA LEU A 67 -7.89 -15.33 -22.09
C LEU A 67 -7.95 -15.52 -20.57
N ASP A 68 -7.63 -16.73 -20.12
CA ASP A 68 -7.44 -17.04 -18.71
C ASP A 68 -6.36 -16.12 -18.12
N MET A 69 -6.79 -15.09 -17.40
CA MET A 69 -5.87 -14.17 -16.74
C MET A 69 -5.05 -15.00 -15.72
N PRO A 70 -3.71 -14.96 -15.76
CA PRO A 70 -2.90 -15.90 -14.99
C PRO A 70 -3.15 -15.76 -13.49
N GLY A 71 -3.72 -16.80 -12.89
CA GLY A 71 -3.98 -16.86 -11.44
C GLY A 71 -5.45 -16.67 -11.03
N THR A 72 -6.37 -16.50 -11.96
CA THR A 72 -7.82 -16.64 -11.74
C THR A 72 -8.28 -18.05 -12.08
N LYS A 73 -9.10 -18.67 -11.24
CA LYS A 73 -9.90 -19.84 -11.66
C LYS A 73 -11.33 -19.38 -11.87
N VAL A 74 -11.90 -19.62 -13.04
CA VAL A 74 -13.32 -19.37 -13.31
C VAL A 74 -14.11 -20.55 -12.73
N ASP A 75 -14.84 -20.33 -11.63
CA ASP A 75 -15.77 -21.35 -11.11
C ASP A 75 -17.10 -21.23 -11.87
N SER A 76 -17.36 -22.19 -12.77
CA SER A 76 -18.55 -22.23 -13.62
C SER A 76 -19.86 -22.24 -12.82
N LYS A 77 -19.83 -22.66 -11.55
CA LYS A 77 -21.03 -22.75 -10.70
C LYS A 77 -21.43 -21.42 -10.08
N GLN A 78 -20.47 -20.52 -9.86
CA GLN A 78 -20.72 -19.22 -9.23
C GLN A 78 -20.55 -18.03 -10.19
N ARG A 79 -20.09 -18.23 -11.44
CA ARG A 79 -19.74 -17.15 -12.39
C ARG A 79 -18.85 -16.08 -11.75
N ILE A 80 -18.04 -16.48 -10.76
CA ILE A 80 -17.11 -15.60 -10.05
C ILE A 80 -15.72 -16.20 -10.25
N THR A 81 -14.75 -15.32 -10.49
CA THR A 81 -13.35 -15.72 -10.54
C THR A 81 -12.80 -15.80 -9.11
N VAL A 82 -12.37 -16.99 -8.70
CA VAL A 82 -11.75 -17.18 -7.39
C VAL A 82 -10.27 -16.82 -7.53
N ARG A 83 -9.89 -15.66 -7.00
CA ARG A 83 -8.48 -15.26 -6.83
C ARG A 83 -8.01 -15.45 -5.41
N ASN A 84 -6.70 -15.56 -5.24
CA ASN A 84 -6.08 -15.34 -3.94
C ASN A 84 -6.11 -13.84 -3.63
N LEU A 85 -6.89 -13.44 -2.60
CA LEU A 85 -7.02 -12.03 -2.19
C LEU A 85 -5.79 -11.50 -1.43
N ARG A 86 -4.88 -12.36 -1.01
CA ARG A 86 -3.68 -11.94 -0.29
C ARG A 86 -2.70 -11.25 -1.24
N ILE A 87 -2.37 -10.00 -0.93
CA ILE A 87 -1.29 -9.26 -1.60
C ILE A 87 0.04 -9.92 -1.25
N ARG A 88 0.84 -10.27 -2.26
CA ARG A 88 2.13 -10.97 -2.07
C ARG A 88 3.26 -10.04 -1.64
N GLU A 89 3.15 -8.76 -1.94
CA GLU A 89 4.12 -7.71 -1.59
C GLU A 89 4.10 -7.38 -0.10
N ASP A 90 2.92 -7.47 0.53
CA ASP A 90 2.74 -7.21 1.95
C ASP A 90 3.18 -8.42 2.80
N THR A 91 4.33 -8.26 3.45
CA THR A 91 4.83 -9.22 4.42
C THR A 91 3.95 -9.24 5.68
N ALA A 92 3.58 -10.43 6.13
CA ALA A 92 2.83 -10.56 7.37
C ALA A 92 3.70 -10.16 8.58
N LYS A 93 3.10 -9.53 9.59
CA LYS A 93 3.83 -9.00 10.76
C LYS A 93 4.74 -10.05 11.42
N TYR A 94 4.23 -11.26 11.66
CA TYR A 94 4.97 -12.36 12.28
C TYR A 94 6.04 -13.02 11.39
N LEU A 95 6.12 -12.68 10.11
CA LEU A 95 7.17 -13.16 9.20
C LEU A 95 8.29 -12.12 9.02
N ARG A 96 8.19 -10.97 9.69
CA ARG A 96 9.17 -9.89 9.58
C ARG A 96 10.49 -10.22 10.26
N ASN A 97 10.42 -10.87 11.43
CA ASN A 97 11.54 -11.48 12.12
C ASN A 97 11.16 -12.91 12.51
N LEU A 98 12.00 -13.89 12.17
CA LEU A 98 11.76 -15.31 12.44
C LEU A 98 12.36 -15.76 13.78
N ASP A 99 13.12 -14.89 14.46
CA ASP A 99 13.65 -15.15 15.78
C ASP A 99 12.49 -15.33 16.78
N ILE A 100 12.58 -16.38 17.60
CA ILE A 100 11.55 -16.74 18.57
C ILE A 100 11.40 -15.66 19.65
N ASP A 101 12.51 -15.01 20.02
CA ASP A 101 12.57 -13.93 21.02
C ASP A 101 12.26 -12.55 20.43
N SER A 102 11.77 -12.50 19.19
CA SER A 102 11.33 -11.25 18.57
C SER A 102 9.99 -10.75 19.16
N ALA A 103 9.46 -9.65 18.60
CA ALA A 103 8.24 -9.04 19.09
C ALA A 103 7.03 -10.00 19.02
N TYR A 104 6.30 -10.08 20.12
CA TYR A 104 5.10 -10.92 20.21
C TYR A 104 3.99 -10.46 19.25
N TYR A 105 3.46 -11.41 18.48
CA TYR A 105 2.30 -11.24 17.60
C TYR A 105 1.09 -11.96 18.19
N ASP A 106 -0.01 -11.24 18.43
CA ASP A 106 -1.28 -11.85 18.81
C ASP A 106 -2.08 -12.23 17.53
N PRO A 107 -2.24 -13.53 17.21
CA PRO A 107 -2.95 -13.97 16.00
C PRO A 107 -4.45 -13.68 16.05
N LYS A 108 -5.04 -13.45 17.24
CA LYS A 108 -6.47 -13.18 17.37
C LYS A 108 -6.81 -11.77 16.93
N THR A 109 -6.12 -10.78 17.50
CA THR A 109 -6.31 -9.37 17.17
C THR A 109 -5.45 -8.91 16.00
N ARG A 110 -4.50 -9.74 15.55
CA ARG A 110 -3.54 -9.45 14.47
C ARG A 110 -2.66 -8.24 14.78
N ALA A 111 -2.39 -8.01 16.07
CA ALA A 111 -1.60 -6.90 16.55
C ALA A 111 -0.17 -7.35 16.89
N MET A 112 0.81 -6.53 16.51
CA MET A 112 2.21 -6.66 16.93
C MET A 112 2.60 -5.35 17.60
N ARG A 113 2.79 -5.39 18.92
CA ARG A 113 2.91 -4.18 19.74
C ARG A 113 4.29 -3.55 19.61
N GLU A 114 5.31 -4.35 19.87
CA GLU A 114 6.72 -3.95 19.85
C GLU A 114 7.33 -4.05 18.44
N ASN A 115 8.49 -3.43 18.26
CA ASN A 115 9.23 -3.48 17.01
C ASN A 115 9.94 -4.84 16.85
N PRO A 116 9.69 -5.62 15.77
CA PRO A 116 10.37 -6.88 15.53
C PRO A 116 11.88 -6.73 15.24
N TYR A 117 12.35 -5.53 14.91
CA TYR A 117 13.76 -5.23 14.59
C TYR A 117 14.50 -4.48 15.71
N ALA A 118 14.01 -4.55 16.95
CA ALA A 118 14.62 -3.85 18.08
C ALA A 118 16.12 -4.17 18.25
N SER A 119 16.52 -5.42 17.95
CA SER A 119 17.91 -5.89 18.07
C SER A 119 18.82 -5.45 16.91
N THR A 120 18.27 -4.93 15.81
CA THR A 120 19.01 -4.76 14.54
C THR A 120 19.70 -3.39 14.40
N ASN A 121 19.73 -2.54 15.44
CA ASN A 121 20.32 -1.18 15.42
C ASN A 121 19.86 -0.25 14.29
N LYS A 122 18.80 -0.61 13.56
CA LYS A 122 18.20 0.23 12.51
C LYS A 122 17.28 1.25 13.15
N LYS A 123 17.25 2.47 12.61
CA LYS A 123 16.33 3.50 13.07
C LYS A 123 14.89 3.13 12.70
N PRO A 124 13.90 3.49 13.53
CA PRO A 124 12.49 3.17 13.27
C PRO A 124 11.95 3.81 11.97
N GLU A 125 12.54 4.91 11.51
CA GLU A 125 12.15 5.62 10.30
C GLU A 125 12.58 4.90 9.00
N GLU A 126 13.59 4.04 9.08
CA GLU A 126 14.12 3.28 7.93
C GLU A 126 13.42 1.92 7.77
N LEU A 127 12.54 1.56 8.70
CA LEU A 127 11.85 0.28 8.74
C LEU A 127 10.43 0.44 8.18
N ASP A 128 10.00 -0.49 7.31
CA ASP A 128 8.61 -0.49 6.83
C ASP A 128 7.60 -0.70 7.97
N PHE A 129 8.03 -1.38 9.04
CA PHE A 129 7.20 -1.63 10.22
C PHE A 129 8.05 -1.54 11.49
N ALA A 130 7.75 -0.53 12.31
CA ALA A 130 8.40 -0.27 13.60
C ALA A 130 7.52 -0.65 14.81
N GLY A 131 6.49 -1.47 14.62
CA GLY A 131 5.53 -1.86 15.67
C GLY A 131 4.27 -1.00 15.68
N ASP A 132 3.16 -1.58 16.14
CA ASP A 132 1.88 -0.86 16.20
C ASP A 132 1.93 0.29 17.23
N ASN A 133 2.72 0.16 18.31
CA ASN A 133 2.84 1.21 19.34
C ASN A 133 3.47 2.50 18.81
N PHE A 134 4.39 2.40 17.86
CA PHE A 134 5.02 3.56 17.23
C PHE A 134 4.00 4.40 16.47
N ILE A 135 3.08 3.74 15.74
CA ILE A 135 2.06 4.40 14.93
C ILE A 135 0.89 4.91 15.79
N ARG A 136 0.55 4.23 16.89
CA ARG A 136 -0.61 4.60 17.74
C ARG A 136 -0.57 6.03 18.28
N TYR A 137 0.61 6.54 18.62
CA TYR A 137 0.79 7.89 19.17
C TYR A 137 1.35 8.88 18.14
N SER A 138 1.39 8.51 16.86
CA SER A 138 1.82 9.41 15.79
C SER A 138 0.63 10.19 15.20
N GLY A 139 0.94 11.25 14.45
CA GLY A 139 -0.05 12.09 13.78
C GLY A 139 -0.93 12.91 14.73
N ASN A 140 -2.22 13.03 14.39
CA ASN A 140 -3.18 13.92 15.05
C ASN A 140 -3.56 13.47 16.47
N THR A 141 -3.24 12.24 16.86
CA THR A 141 -3.49 11.72 18.22
C THR A 141 -2.85 12.61 19.28
N LYS A 142 -1.62 13.10 19.03
CA LYS A 142 -0.94 14.06 19.93
C LYS A 142 -1.74 15.35 20.09
N GLN A 143 -2.23 15.92 18.98
CA GLN A 143 -2.99 17.16 19.00
C GLN A 143 -4.33 17.00 19.73
N VAL A 144 -5.03 15.88 19.51
CA VAL A 144 -6.29 15.56 20.22
C VAL A 144 -6.04 15.36 21.71
N ASN A 145 -4.94 14.73 22.09
CA ASN A 145 -4.57 14.58 23.50
C ASN A 145 -4.25 15.93 24.15
N GLU A 146 -3.52 16.82 23.46
CA GLU A 146 -3.26 18.18 23.93
C GLU A 146 -4.55 18.99 24.11
N THR A 147 -5.49 18.91 23.17
CA THR A 147 -6.78 19.62 23.27
C THR A 147 -7.66 19.04 24.38
N GLN A 148 -7.61 17.73 24.61
CA GLN A 148 -8.28 17.09 25.74
C GLN A 148 -7.73 17.59 27.08
N ILE A 149 -6.41 17.66 27.23
CA ILE A 149 -5.76 18.21 28.44
C ILE A 149 -6.16 19.68 28.63
N PHE A 150 -6.18 20.45 27.55
CA PHE A 150 -6.64 21.84 27.59
C PHE A 150 -8.09 21.96 28.06
N ALA A 151 -9.00 21.11 27.57
CA ALA A 151 -10.41 21.10 27.98
C ALA A 151 -10.55 20.79 29.49
N TRP A 152 -9.80 19.80 30.00
CA TRP A 152 -9.78 19.51 31.45
C TRP A 152 -9.29 20.71 32.27
N GLN A 153 -8.19 21.34 31.87
CA GLN A 153 -7.67 22.52 32.55
C GLN A 153 -8.61 23.73 32.48
N ALA A 154 -9.33 23.89 31.38
CA ALA A 154 -10.32 24.97 31.21
C ALA A 154 -11.54 24.73 32.12
N SER A 155 -12.00 23.47 32.19
CA SER A 155 -13.09 23.04 33.06
C SER A 155 -12.75 23.24 34.54
N GLU A 156 -11.53 22.89 34.97
CA GLU A 156 -11.04 23.16 36.34
C GLU A 156 -11.01 24.66 36.67
N LYS A 157 -10.78 25.52 35.67
CA LYS A 157 -10.80 26.98 35.81
C LYS A 157 -12.21 27.58 35.73
N GLY A 158 -13.24 26.75 35.56
CA GLY A 158 -14.65 27.17 35.51
C GLY A 158 -15.16 27.57 34.13
N VAL A 159 -14.39 27.34 33.05
CA VAL A 159 -14.86 27.54 31.67
C VAL A 159 -15.47 26.24 31.18
N ASP A 160 -16.78 26.25 30.89
CA ASP A 160 -17.48 25.06 30.39
C ASP A 160 -17.10 24.78 28.92
N VAL A 161 -16.23 23.78 28.75
CA VAL A 161 -15.65 23.36 27.48
C VAL A 161 -15.46 21.84 27.53
N HIS A 162 -15.99 21.13 26.54
CA HIS A 162 -15.88 19.68 26.45
C HIS A 162 -15.53 19.26 25.03
N LEU A 163 -14.49 18.44 24.88
CA LEU A 163 -13.98 18.06 23.56
C LEU A 163 -15.02 17.30 22.72
N GLN A 164 -15.75 16.35 23.32
CA GLN A 164 -16.75 15.54 22.62
C GLN A 164 -18.10 16.26 22.43
N ALA A 165 -18.54 17.10 23.37
CA ALA A 165 -19.82 17.80 23.25
C ALA A 165 -19.72 19.05 22.38
N GLU A 166 -18.64 19.82 22.53
CA GLU A 166 -18.40 21.07 21.81
C GLU A 166 -16.98 21.08 21.18
N PRO A 167 -16.72 20.20 20.19
CA PRO A 167 -15.38 20.04 19.61
C PRO A 167 -14.87 21.31 18.96
N THR A 168 -15.69 22.00 18.16
CA THR A 168 -15.29 23.19 17.41
C THR A 168 -14.99 24.39 18.32
N LYS A 169 -15.79 24.57 19.38
CA LYS A 169 -15.56 25.60 20.39
C LYS A 169 -14.25 25.33 21.15
N THR A 170 -14.02 24.09 21.56
CA THR A 170 -12.79 23.64 22.22
C THR A 170 -11.56 23.89 21.34
N GLU A 171 -11.67 23.59 20.04
CA GLU A 171 -10.59 23.78 19.08
C GLU A 171 -10.24 25.25 18.85
N LEU A 172 -11.25 26.11 18.71
CA LEU A 172 -11.08 27.56 18.55
C LEU A 172 -10.43 28.17 19.80
N LEU A 173 -10.91 27.81 20.98
CA LEU A 173 -10.31 28.22 22.26
C LEU A 173 -8.87 27.72 22.40
N SER A 174 -8.58 26.48 21.99
CA SER A 174 -7.24 25.92 22.03
C SER A 174 -6.28 26.68 21.10
N LYS A 175 -6.71 27.03 19.89
CA LYS A 175 -5.92 27.87 18.96
C LYS A 175 -5.63 29.25 19.56
N GLN A 176 -6.66 29.93 20.08
CA GLN A 176 -6.48 31.22 20.75
C GLN A 176 -5.53 31.13 21.94
N PHE A 177 -5.61 30.04 22.71
CA PHE A 177 -4.70 29.77 23.82
C PHE A 177 -3.26 29.57 23.36
N LYS A 178 -3.02 28.86 22.25
CA LYS A 178 -1.67 28.67 21.68
C LYS A 178 -1.04 30.01 21.29
N VAL A 179 -1.77 30.88 20.60
CA VAL A 179 -1.30 32.24 20.23
C VAL A 179 -0.94 33.06 21.48
N LYS A 180 -1.85 33.16 22.45
CA LYS A 180 -1.60 33.88 23.71
C LYS A 180 -0.43 33.29 24.51
N LYS A 181 -0.25 31.96 24.47
CA LYS A 181 0.86 31.28 25.14
C LYS A 181 2.21 31.65 24.53
N GLU A 182 2.29 31.84 23.21
CA GLU A 182 3.51 32.29 22.53
C GLU A 182 3.83 33.76 22.84
N GLU A 183 2.83 34.63 22.86
CA GLU A 183 2.97 36.03 23.29
C GLU A 183 3.53 36.11 24.73
N ILE A 184 2.94 35.34 25.67
CA ILE A 184 3.41 35.26 27.05
C ILE A 184 4.84 34.70 27.14
N LYS A 185 5.18 33.67 26.35
CA LYS A 185 6.56 33.16 26.32
C LYS A 185 7.56 34.22 25.85
N SER A 186 7.22 34.98 24.80
CA SER A 186 8.10 36.03 24.27
C SER A 186 8.30 37.19 25.25
N THR A 187 7.25 37.58 25.97
CA THR A 187 7.33 38.63 27.00
C THR A 187 8.15 38.17 28.20
N ILE A 188 7.98 36.92 28.66
CA ILE A 188 8.83 36.34 29.70
C ILE A 188 10.28 36.28 29.24
N HIS A 189 10.55 35.85 28.01
CA HIS A 189 11.90 35.79 27.46
C HIS A 189 12.59 37.15 27.44
N LYS A 190 11.88 38.21 26.99
CA LYS A 190 12.37 39.60 27.05
C LYS A 190 12.64 40.06 28.48
N ALA A 191 11.70 39.84 29.39
CA ALA A 191 11.85 40.22 30.80
C ALA A 191 13.04 39.51 31.49
N ILE A 192 13.37 38.28 31.08
CA ILE A 192 14.56 37.57 31.56
C ILE A 192 15.83 38.18 30.96
N LEU A 193 15.87 38.46 29.66
CA LEU A 193 17.02 39.10 29.01
C LEU A 193 17.33 40.46 29.61
N ASP A 194 16.32 41.30 29.80
CA ASP A 194 16.47 42.65 30.38
C ASP A 194 16.98 42.62 31.82
N LYS A 195 16.71 41.54 32.56
CA LYS A 195 17.13 41.40 33.97
C LYS A 195 18.53 40.80 34.12
N TYR A 196 18.98 39.95 33.18
CA TYR A 196 20.17 39.13 33.37
C TYR A 196 21.25 39.28 32.29
N CYS A 197 20.96 39.91 31.15
CA CYS A 197 21.87 39.94 29.99
C CYS A 197 22.36 41.34 29.59
N THR A 198 21.77 42.40 30.12
CA THR A 198 22.04 43.81 29.75
C THR A 198 23.08 44.51 30.65
N ILE A 199 23.72 43.81 31.60
CA ILE A 199 24.56 44.44 32.64
C ILE A 199 26.07 44.39 32.32
N ASN A 200 26.53 43.79 31.21
CA ASN A 200 27.95 43.54 30.97
C ASN A 200 28.59 44.34 29.82
N GLU A 201 28.01 45.47 29.38
CA GLU A 201 28.61 46.32 28.31
C GLU A 201 29.10 47.71 28.77
N GLU A 202 29.12 48.02 30.08
CA GLU A 202 29.48 49.37 30.58
C GLU A 202 30.75 49.48 31.46
N ASP A 203 31.58 48.44 31.60
CA ASP A 203 32.78 48.52 32.46
C ASP A 203 34.08 48.01 31.80
N ASP A 204 34.44 48.52 30.62
CA ASP A 204 35.81 48.41 30.06
C ASP A 204 36.23 49.77 29.43
N ASP A 205 36.53 50.76 30.29
CA ASP A 205 37.33 51.96 29.98
C ASP A 205 38.36 52.21 31.10
#